data_AF-A0A3D4QZT6-F1
#
_entry.id   AF-A0A3D4QZT6-F1
#
_cell.length_a   1.000
_cell.length_b   1.000
_cell.length_c   1.000
_cell.angle_alpha   90.00
_cell.angle_beta   90.00
_cell.angle_gamma   90.00
#
_symmetry.space_group_name_H-M   'P 1'
#
loop_
_entity.id
_entity.type
_entity.pdbx_description
1 polymer ?
#
loop_
_entity_poly.entity_id
_entity_poly.type
_entity_poly.pdbx_seq_one_letter_code
_entity_poly.pdbx_strand_id
1 'polypeptide(L)'
;MSWQTKQHQKQKIHNLVEQAMKDPRFADAQKKQIEDATKDAFDSFLLISVDYLYRFHHCGKKALLKYIDFVVEQMHAVETDPDYFRLLNEALADETGIDILNSKLKFTTERSRNV
;
A
#
# COMPACT_ATOMS: atom_id res chain seq x y z
N MET A 1 -7.39 -22.35 42.76
CA MET A 1 -6.94 -22.71 41.39
C MET A 1 -5.42 -22.84 41.40
N SER A 2 -4.89 -24.05 41.21
CA SER A 2 -3.44 -24.34 41.19
C SER A 2 -2.78 -23.70 39.97
N TRP A 3 -1.51 -23.27 40.12
CA TRP A 3 -0.68 -22.75 39.02
C TRP A 3 -0.61 -23.71 37.83
N GLN A 4 -0.62 -25.02 38.09
CA GLN A 4 -0.62 -26.05 37.06
C GLN A 4 -1.92 -26.04 36.23
N THR A 5 -3.06 -25.77 36.86
CA THR A 5 -4.36 -25.67 36.18
C THR A 5 -4.40 -24.46 35.24
N LYS A 6 -3.81 -23.32 35.65
CA LYS A 6 -3.71 -22.11 34.81
C LYS A 6 -2.83 -22.35 33.58
N GLN A 7 -1.69 -23.03 33.73
CA GLN A 7 -0.81 -23.35 32.61
C GLN A 7 -1.47 -24.32 31.63
N HIS A 8 -2.13 -25.37 32.11
CA HIS A 8 -2.89 -26.28 31.25
C HIS A 8 -4.01 -25.60 30.47
N GLN A 9 -4.71 -24.65 31.11
CA GLN A 9 -5.79 -23.91 30.46
C GLN A 9 -5.25 -22.95 29.39
N LYS A 10 -4.13 -22.27 29.67
CA LYS A 10 -3.42 -21.43 28.69
C LYS A 10 -2.94 -22.24 27.48
N GLN A 11 -2.37 -23.43 27.71
CA GLN A 11 -1.92 -24.33 26.64
C GLN A 11 -3.10 -24.80 25.76
N LYS A 12 -4.25 -25.13 26.37
CA LYS A 12 -5.46 -25.50 25.63
C LYS A 12 -5.97 -24.36 24.76
N ILE A 13 -6.02 -23.14 25.30
CA ILE A 13 -6.43 -21.95 24.53
C ILE A 13 -5.45 -21.73 23.37
N HIS A 14 -4.15 -21.84 23.60
CA HIS A 14 -3.13 -21.69 22.58
C HIS A 14 -3.30 -22.70 21.43
N ASN A 15 -3.50 -23.98 21.76
CA ASN A 15 -3.74 -25.02 20.76
C ASN A 15 -5.03 -24.82 19.96
N LEU A 16 -6.09 -24.31 20.60
CA LEU A 16 -7.35 -23.98 19.92
C LEU A 16 -7.20 -22.80 18.97
N VAL A 17 -6.43 -21.78 19.36
CA VAL A 17 -6.08 -20.65 18.49
C VAL A 17 -5.23 -21.12 17.31
N GLU A 18 -4.22 -21.97 17.54
CA GLU A 18 -3.42 -22.53 16.44
C GLU A 18 -4.25 -23.39 15.48
N GLN A 19 -5.20 -24.18 15.98
CA GLN A 19 -6.10 -24.96 15.13
C GLN A 19 -7.05 -24.06 14.32
N ALA A 20 -7.56 -22.98 14.92
CA ALA A 20 -8.38 -22.00 14.21
C ALA A 20 -7.58 -21.22 13.15
N MET A 21 -6.31 -20.91 13.41
CA MET A 21 -5.41 -20.25 12.44
C MET A 21 -5.01 -21.16 11.27
N LYS A 22 -5.08 -22.50 11.44
CA LYS A 22 -4.84 -23.49 10.38
C LYS A 22 -6.10 -23.78 9.55
N ASP A 23 -7.26 -23.23 9.90
CA ASP A 23 -8.48 -23.37 9.12
C ASP A 23 -8.38 -22.51 7.85
N PRO A 24 -8.51 -23.10 6.64
CA PRO A 24 -8.41 -22.39 5.37
C PRO A 24 -9.34 -21.18 5.28
N ARG A 25 -10.50 -21.21 5.95
CA ARG A 25 -11.48 -20.12 5.95
C ARG A 25 -10.96 -18.86 6.64
N PHE A 26 -10.11 -19.00 7.66
CA PHE A 26 -9.46 -17.87 8.32
C PHE A 26 -8.30 -17.32 7.49
N ALA A 27 -7.59 -18.17 6.76
CA ALA A 27 -6.59 -17.74 5.80
C ALA A 27 -7.22 -16.96 4.63
N ASP A 28 -8.34 -17.46 4.09
CA ASP A 28 -9.09 -16.82 3.02
C ASP A 28 -9.73 -15.50 3.47
N ALA A 29 -10.28 -15.44 4.69
CA ALA A 29 -10.83 -14.21 5.25
C ALA A 29 -9.75 -13.14 5.48
N GLN A 30 -8.56 -13.53 5.97
CA GLN A 30 -7.43 -12.61 6.09
C GLN A 30 -6.90 -12.18 4.73
N LYS A 31 -6.79 -13.09 3.75
CA LYS A 31 -6.38 -12.77 2.38
C LYS A 31 -7.34 -11.76 1.75
N LYS A 32 -8.65 -11.99 1.89
CA LYS A 32 -9.67 -11.08 1.41
C LYS A 32 -9.60 -9.71 2.09
N GLN A 33 -9.39 -9.68 3.41
CA GLN A 33 -9.22 -8.41 4.13
C GLN A 33 -7.98 -7.63 3.65
N ILE A 34 -6.88 -8.32 3.33
CA ILE A 34 -5.68 -7.71 2.77
C ILE A 34 -5.95 -7.20 1.35
N GLU A 35 -6.65 -7.98 0.52
CA GLU A 35 -7.04 -7.58 -0.84
C GLU A 35 -7.94 -6.34 -0.81
N ASP A 36 -8.97 -6.33 0.03
CA ASP A 36 -9.89 -5.19 0.20
C ASP A 36 -9.12 -3.94 0.68
N ALA A 37 -8.26 -4.08 1.69
CA ALA A 37 -7.45 -2.96 2.18
C ALA A 37 -6.45 -2.45 1.14
N THR A 38 -5.87 -3.33 0.33
CA THR A 38 -4.96 -2.96 -0.76
C THR A 38 -5.71 -2.20 -1.85
N LYS A 39 -6.91 -2.67 -2.21
CA LYS A 39 -7.79 -1.99 -3.15
C LYS A 39 -8.19 -0.59 -2.65
N ASP A 40 -8.60 -0.48 -1.40
CA ASP A 40 -8.98 0.81 -0.80
C ASP A 40 -7.81 1.80 -0.77
N ALA A 41 -6.60 1.31 -0.46
CA ALA A 41 -5.39 2.12 -0.50
C ALA A 41 -5.06 2.61 -1.92
N PHE A 42 -5.17 1.73 -2.92
CA PHE A 42 -4.97 2.08 -4.32
C PHE A 42 -6.01 3.07 -4.84
N ASP A 43 -7.29 2.83 -4.57
CA ASP A 43 -8.39 3.73 -4.96
C ASP A 43 -8.21 5.12 -4.32
N SER A 44 -7.77 5.17 -3.05
CA SER A 44 -7.44 6.42 -2.36
C SER A 44 -6.26 7.15 -3.01
N PHE A 45 -5.18 6.44 -3.37
CA PHE A 45 -4.02 7.03 -4.04
C PHE A 45 -4.38 7.58 -5.43
N LEU A 46 -5.16 6.84 -6.21
CA LEU A 46 -5.62 7.27 -7.53
C LEU A 46 -6.51 8.52 -7.42
N LEU A 47 -7.37 8.59 -6.41
CA LEU A 47 -8.19 9.77 -6.18
C LEU A 47 -7.34 11.01 -5.81
N ILE A 48 -6.35 10.86 -4.94
CA ILE A 48 -5.44 11.96 -4.53
C ILE A 48 -4.66 12.49 -5.72
N SER A 49 -4.11 11.60 -6.56
CA SER A 49 -3.34 11.99 -7.74
C SER A 49 -4.20 12.70 -8.79
N VAL A 50 -5.42 12.21 -9.05
CA VAL A 50 -6.38 12.88 -9.94
C VAL A 50 -6.79 14.25 -9.42
N ASP A 51 -7.05 14.40 -8.12
CA ASP A 51 -7.37 15.69 -7.50
C ASP A 51 -6.19 16.68 -7.64
N TYR A 52 -4.96 16.21 -7.42
CA TYR A 52 -3.76 17.03 -7.61
C TYR A 52 -3.62 17.52 -9.06
N LEU A 53 -3.76 16.62 -10.04
CA LEU A 53 -3.69 16.96 -11.46
C LEU A 53 -4.80 17.94 -11.88
N TYR A 54 -6.01 17.79 -11.33
CA TYR A 54 -7.11 18.69 -11.61
C TYR A 54 -6.88 20.08 -11.01
N ARG A 55 -6.48 20.18 -9.74
CA ARG A 55 -6.36 21.47 -9.03
C ARG A 55 -5.11 22.25 -9.40
N PHE A 56 -3.96 21.58 -9.51
CA PHE A 56 -2.66 22.25 -9.65
C PHE A 56 -2.13 22.24 -11.08
N HIS A 57 -2.57 21.29 -11.91
CA HIS A 57 -2.20 21.22 -13.33
C HIS A 57 -3.37 21.49 -14.28
N HIS A 58 -4.55 21.86 -13.75
CA HIS A 58 -5.75 22.22 -14.52
C HIS A 58 -6.13 21.18 -15.58
N CYS A 59 -5.86 19.90 -15.30
CA CYS A 59 -6.14 18.82 -16.24
C CYS A 59 -7.64 18.63 -16.41
N GLY A 60 -8.14 18.79 -17.65
CA GLY A 60 -9.52 18.47 -17.99
C GLY A 60 -9.77 16.96 -18.09
N LYS A 61 -11.05 16.57 -18.15
CA LYS A 61 -11.52 15.16 -18.20
C LYS A 61 -10.69 14.25 -19.12
N LYS A 62 -10.37 14.70 -20.34
CA LYS A 62 -9.61 13.90 -21.31
C LYS A 62 -8.18 13.60 -20.84
N ALA A 63 -7.51 14.55 -20.19
CA ALA A 63 -6.17 14.35 -19.66
C ALA A 63 -6.19 13.44 -18.44
N LEU A 64 -7.20 13.60 -17.56
CA LEU A 64 -7.38 12.73 -16.39
C LEU A 64 -7.66 11.27 -16.79
N LEU A 65 -8.48 11.04 -17.81
CA LEU A 65 -8.71 9.69 -18.34
C LEU A 65 -7.43 9.06 -18.88
N LYS A 66 -6.63 9.81 -19.65
CA LYS A 66 -5.32 9.34 -20.11
C LYS A 66 -4.37 8.98 -18.96
N TYR A 67 -4.39 9.75 -17.87
CA TYR A 67 -3.60 9.44 -16.68
C TYR A 67 -4.07 8.14 -16.03
N ILE A 68 -5.38 7.94 -15.89
CA ILE A 68 -5.95 6.70 -15.34
C ILE A 68 -5.58 5.51 -16.23
N ASP A 69 -5.73 5.63 -17.55
CA ASP A 69 -5.35 4.59 -18.52
C ASP A 69 -3.85 4.25 -18.38
N PHE A 70 -2.99 5.27 -18.28
CA PHE A 70 -1.56 5.09 -18.04
C PHE A 70 -1.29 4.30 -16.75
N VAL A 71 -1.90 4.68 -15.63
CA VAL A 71 -1.72 3.97 -14.35
C VAL A 71 -2.13 2.51 -14.47
N VAL A 72 -3.25 2.21 -15.13
CA VAL A 72 -3.71 0.83 -15.35
C VAL A 72 -2.69 0.03 -16.18
N GLU A 73 -2.14 0.62 -17.24
CA GLU A 73 -1.08 0.00 -18.03
C GLU A 73 0.18 -0.28 -17.19
N GLN A 74 0.58 0.65 -16.30
CA GLN A 74 1.72 0.45 -15.42
C GLN A 74 1.48 -0.68 -14.41
N MET A 75 0.26 -0.84 -13.92
CA MET A 75 -0.08 -1.93 -13.00
C MET A 75 0.04 -3.30 -13.68
N HIS A 76 -0.29 -3.43 -14.97
CA HIS A 76 -0.03 -4.66 -15.72
C HIS A 76 1.48 -4.95 -15.86
N ALA A 77 2.32 -3.92 -15.95
CA ALA A 77 3.77 -4.10 -16.06
C ALA A 77 4.35 -4.82 -14.81
N VAL A 78 3.75 -4.65 -13.63
CA VAL A 78 4.14 -5.34 -12.38
C VAL A 78 4.05 -6.85 -12.51
N GLU A 79 3.06 -7.34 -13.24
CA GLU A 79 2.84 -8.79 -13.40
C GLU A 79 3.88 -9.40 -14.35
N THR A 80 4.39 -8.60 -15.29
CA THR A 80 5.29 -9.06 -16.36
C THR A 80 6.76 -8.77 -16.09
N ASP A 81 7.07 -7.74 -15.30
CA ASP A 81 8.42 -7.29 -15.00
C ASP A 81 8.55 -6.89 -13.51
N PRO A 82 9.13 -7.77 -12.67
CA PRO A 82 9.29 -7.51 -11.25
C PRO A 82 10.30 -6.38 -10.94
N ASP A 83 11.17 -6.02 -11.89
CA ASP A 83 12.17 -4.96 -11.71
C ASP A 83 11.69 -3.59 -12.19
N TYR A 84 10.55 -3.53 -12.89
CA TYR A 84 10.04 -2.32 -13.55
C TYR A 84 10.03 -1.09 -12.65
N PHE A 85 9.36 -1.19 -11.50
CA PHE A 85 9.25 -0.04 -10.58
C PHE A 85 10.55 0.28 -9.86
N ARG A 86 11.44 -0.70 -9.67
CA ARG A 86 12.78 -0.45 -9.12
C ARG A 86 13.59 0.42 -10.07
N LEU A 87 13.64 0.03 -11.35
CA LEU A 87 14.35 0.77 -12.40
C LEU A 87 13.74 2.15 -12.64
N LEU A 88 12.40 2.25 -12.65
CA LEU A 88 11.71 3.54 -12.75
C LEU A 88 12.09 4.46 -11.59
N ASN A 89 12.16 3.92 -10.37
CA ASN A 89 12.51 4.67 -9.19
C ASN A 89 13.99 5.12 -9.19
N GLU A 90 14.91 4.27 -9.66
CA GLU A 90 16.32 4.62 -9.83
C GLU A 90 16.48 5.78 -10.84
N ALA A 91 15.84 5.68 -12.01
CA ALA A 91 15.87 6.75 -13.00
C ALA A 91 15.24 8.05 -12.47
N LEU A 92 14.12 7.97 -11.76
CA LEU A 92 13.48 9.14 -11.15
C LEU A 92 14.37 9.79 -10.09
N ALA A 93 15.06 8.97 -9.28
CA ALA A 93 15.99 9.46 -8.26
C ALA A 93 17.20 10.16 -8.90
N ASP A 94 17.75 9.61 -9.98
CA ASP A 94 18.86 10.22 -10.71
C ASP A 94 18.46 11.57 -11.34
N GLU A 95 17.24 11.68 -11.86
CA GLU A 95 16.75 12.90 -12.53
C GLU A 95 16.26 13.98 -11.56
N THR A 96 15.60 13.60 -10.48
CA THR A 96 14.87 14.53 -9.60
C THR A 96 15.43 14.61 -8.18
N GLY A 97 16.31 13.67 -7.80
CA GLY A 97 16.77 13.48 -6.43
C GLY A 97 15.74 12.83 -5.50
N ILE A 98 14.59 12.39 -6.01
CA ILE A 98 13.50 11.80 -5.23
C ILE A 98 13.49 10.27 -5.43
N ASP A 99 13.82 9.54 -4.37
CA ASP A 99 13.75 8.07 -4.33
C ASP A 99 12.48 7.65 -3.60
N ILE A 100 11.42 7.23 -4.28
CA ILE A 100 10.14 6.88 -3.65
C ILE A 100 10.22 5.54 -2.91
N LEU A 101 10.90 4.53 -3.46
CA LEU A 101 10.91 3.18 -2.89
C LEU A 101 11.86 3.01 -1.69
N ASN A 102 12.93 3.79 -1.62
CA ASN A 102 13.89 3.76 -0.51
C ASN A 102 13.87 5.03 0.35
N SER A 103 12.98 5.99 0.09
CA SER A 103 12.97 7.23 0.85
C SER A 103 12.60 7.03 2.31
N LYS A 104 13.54 7.41 3.18
CA LYS A 104 13.22 8.17 4.39
C LYS A 104 12.87 9.60 3.93
N LEU A 105 11.64 9.85 3.46
CA LEU A 105 11.20 11.20 3.11
C LEU A 105 11.32 12.08 4.36
N LYS A 106 12.40 12.85 4.47
CA LYS A 106 12.42 14.01 5.36
C LYS A 106 11.54 15.05 4.68
N PHE A 107 10.26 15.08 5.02
CA PHE A 107 9.43 16.23 4.71
C PHE A 107 10.15 17.45 5.30
N THR A 108 10.80 18.24 4.44
CA THR A 108 11.25 19.57 4.81
C THR A 108 9.97 20.37 5.03
N THR A 109 9.63 20.56 6.30
CA THR A 109 8.60 21.49 6.73
C THR A 109 9.06 22.91 6.45
N GLU A 110 9.20 23.29 5.18
CA GLU A 110 9.29 24.68 4.75
C GLU A 110 7.87 25.23 4.58
N ARG A 111 7.12 25.19 5.68
CA ARG A 111 5.86 25.92 5.82
C ARG A 111 5.81 26.59 7.19
N SER A 112 6.84 27.39 7.48
CA SER A 112 6.87 28.34 8.59
C SER A 112 7.99 29.35 8.37
N ARG A 113 7.84 30.20 7.36
CA ARG A 113 8.50 31.52 7.25
C ARG A 113 7.77 32.29 6.16
N ASN A 114 6.69 32.95 6.56
CA ASN A 114 6.15 34.19 6.03
C ASN A 114 4.83 34.45 6.76
N VAL A 115 4.96 34.81 8.03
CA VAL A 115 4.07 35.77 8.72
C VAL A 115 4.98 36.84 9.26
#